data_AF-A0A4Y2TZE8-F1
#
_entry.id   AF-A0A4Y2TZE8-F1
#
_cell.length_a   1.000
_cell.length_b   1.000
_cell.length_c   1.000
_cell.angle_alpha   90.00
_cell.angle_beta   90.00
_cell.angle_gamma   90.00
#
_symmetry.space_group_name_H-M   'P 1'
#
loop_
_entity.id
_entity.type
_entity.pdbx_description
1 polymer ?
#
loop_
_entity_poly.entity_id
_entity_poly.type
_entity_poly.pdbx_seq_one_letter_code
_entity_poly.pdbx_strand_id
1 'polypeptide(L)'
;MPKINDRIILRELKFRKIEITDSVSGEYEIDLLICTDLLGSLLTEEIVELDCGLTAVHTKLGWTIMGTQKRTSSMGNVMTTLSMHCRSVNLTEMWDLECLGMIDPSQSLFRKKAHSEHLNDFREKLSILPCGRYEVGLPSKSDSRNLRDNKELSWERHEKMVKRMKARGFLCDYQEIFDDWERLKIIERVPENELKNEKCHYLPHRPVIKMQIETIKIRPVFDASASEKGKPSLNHCLFKGINLIEPIPDVIDRFRTYLIGLSGDIEKAFLLLSVANQDREFLRFFYPCDEELIYRHCRVVLWGIL
;
A
#
# COMPACT_ATOMS: atom_id res chain seq x y z
N MET A 1 -16.55 29.50 -7.74
CA MET A 1 -17.80 29.25 -8.49
C MET A 1 -17.61 29.68 -9.94
N PRO A 2 -18.09 28.90 -10.94
CA PRO A 2 -18.01 29.29 -12.34
C PRO A 2 -18.85 30.55 -12.57
N LYS A 3 -18.23 31.63 -13.05
CA LYS A 3 -18.90 32.90 -13.31
C LYS A 3 -19.30 33.01 -14.78
N ILE A 4 -20.47 33.55 -15.04
CA ILE A 4 -20.95 33.80 -16.40
C ILE A 4 -20.36 35.11 -16.89
N ASN A 5 -19.25 35.00 -17.63
CA ASN A 5 -18.53 36.16 -18.18
C ASN A 5 -18.84 36.40 -19.68
N ASP A 6 -19.70 35.57 -20.29
CA ASP A 6 -20.04 35.70 -21.71
C ASP A 6 -21.01 36.88 -21.93
N ARG A 7 -20.51 37.91 -22.62
CA ARG A 7 -21.25 39.16 -22.88
C ARG A 7 -22.52 38.95 -23.71
N ILE A 8 -22.59 37.88 -24.50
CA ILE A 8 -23.77 37.57 -25.33
C ILE A 8 -24.90 37.08 -24.42
N ILE A 9 -24.58 36.15 -23.51
CA ILE A 9 -25.52 35.59 -22.54
C ILE A 9 -26.02 36.68 -21.58
N LEU A 10 -25.12 37.52 -21.07
CA LEU A 10 -25.50 38.64 -20.19
C LEU A 10 -26.43 39.65 -20.86
N ARG A 11 -26.31 39.87 -22.18
CA ARG A 11 -27.22 40.74 -22.94
C ARG A 11 -28.58 40.10 -23.14
N GLU A 12 -28.62 38.80 -23.45
CA GLU A 12 -29.85 38.03 -23.60
C GLU A 12 -30.64 38.00 -22.28
N LEU A 13 -29.97 37.74 -21.16
CA LEU A 13 -30.58 37.77 -19.83
C LEU A 13 -31.17 39.14 -19.50
N LYS A 14 -30.43 40.22 -19.76
CA LYS A 14 -30.94 41.60 -19.57
C LYS A 14 -32.15 41.89 -20.46
N PHE A 15 -32.12 41.46 -21.72
CA PHE A 15 -33.26 41.61 -22.63
C PHE A 15 -34.50 40.88 -22.12
N ARG A 16 -34.32 39.68 -21.56
CA ARG A 16 -35.39 38.87 -20.95
C ARG A 16 -35.74 39.28 -19.51
N LYS A 17 -35.20 40.39 -19.00
CA LYS A 17 -35.38 40.88 -17.62
C LYS A 17 -34.97 39.88 -16.52
N ILE A 18 -33.99 39.04 -16.81
CA ILE A 18 -33.42 38.06 -15.87
C ILE A 18 -32.17 38.68 -15.25
N GLU A 19 -32.19 38.83 -13.92
CA GLU A 19 -31.06 39.36 -13.15
C GLU A 19 -30.41 38.24 -12.33
N ILE A 20 -29.10 38.06 -12.51
CA ILE A 20 -28.31 37.04 -11.81
C ILE A 20 -27.34 37.75 -10.87
N THR A 21 -27.32 37.31 -9.62
CA THR A 21 -26.49 37.86 -8.53
C THR A 21 -25.00 37.61 -8.74
N ASP A 22 -24.63 36.51 -9.41
CA ASP A 22 -23.25 36.11 -9.71
C ASP A 22 -22.61 36.84 -10.92
N SER A 23 -23.22 37.91 -11.41
CA SER A 23 -22.74 38.68 -12.57
C SER A 23 -21.69 39.75 -12.24
N VAL A 24 -21.40 39.98 -10.95
CA VAL A 24 -20.47 41.01 -10.47
C VAL A 24 -19.08 40.43 -10.16
N SER A 25 -18.04 41.17 -10.53
CA SER A 25 -16.64 40.80 -10.29
C SER A 25 -16.27 40.93 -8.79
N GLY A 26 -16.54 39.91 -7.98
CA GLY A 26 -16.04 39.78 -6.59
C GLY A 26 -15.83 38.33 -6.17
N GLU A 27 -14.84 38.04 -5.34
CA GLU A 27 -14.73 36.74 -4.66
C GLU A 27 -15.64 36.74 -3.44
N TYR A 28 -16.58 35.81 -3.38
CA TYR A 28 -17.51 35.65 -2.26
C TYR A 28 -17.18 34.35 -1.52
N GLU A 29 -17.18 34.41 -0.19
CA GLU A 29 -17.09 33.23 0.66
C GLU A 29 -18.41 32.45 0.61
N ILE A 30 -18.34 31.12 0.65
CA ILE A 30 -19.54 30.27 0.59
C ILE A 30 -20.11 30.18 2.00
N ASP A 31 -21.24 30.85 2.25
CA ASP A 31 -21.90 30.84 3.56
C ASP A 31 -22.78 29.59 3.80
N LEU A 32 -23.33 29.01 2.73
CA LEU A 32 -24.32 27.93 2.82
C LEU A 32 -24.23 26.97 1.62
N LEU A 33 -24.19 25.67 1.92
CA LEU A 33 -24.31 24.60 0.93
C LEU A 33 -25.71 23.96 1.03
N ILE A 34 -26.45 23.94 -0.08
CA ILE A 34 -27.80 23.36 -0.16
C ILE A 34 -27.74 22.05 -0.95
N CYS A 35 -28.24 20.97 -0.35
CA CYS A 35 -28.30 19.65 -0.96
C CYS A 35 -29.53 19.47 -1.87
N THR A 36 -29.52 18.40 -2.67
CA THR A 36 -30.54 18.13 -3.70
C THR A 36 -31.89 17.71 -3.15
N ASP A 37 -31.97 17.30 -1.89
CA ASP A 37 -33.19 17.00 -1.15
C ASP A 37 -34.10 18.23 -1.01
N LEU A 38 -33.52 19.43 -0.95
CA LEU A 38 -34.26 20.70 -0.89
C LEU A 38 -34.48 21.34 -2.27
N LEU A 39 -33.85 20.84 -3.34
CA LEU A 39 -33.91 21.45 -4.67
C LEU A 39 -35.34 21.57 -5.19
N GLY A 40 -36.15 20.50 -5.06
CA GLY A 40 -37.54 20.50 -5.51
C GLY A 40 -38.42 21.54 -4.79
N SER A 41 -38.06 21.95 -3.57
CA SER A 41 -38.77 22.99 -2.81
C SER A 41 -38.38 24.42 -3.18
N LEU A 42 -37.22 24.59 -3.83
CA LEU A 42 -36.63 25.87 -4.21
C LEU A 42 -36.96 26.25 -5.64
N LEU A 43 -37.12 25.28 -6.54
CA LEU A 43 -37.51 25.50 -7.93
C LEU A 43 -38.90 26.13 -8.01
N THR A 44 -39.07 27.07 -8.94
CA THR A 44 -40.37 27.63 -9.30
C THR A 44 -40.74 27.23 -10.73
N GLU A 45 -41.94 27.60 -11.19
CA GLU A 45 -42.45 27.23 -12.51
C GLU A 45 -41.87 28.08 -13.66
N GLU A 46 -41.15 29.16 -13.34
CA GLU A 46 -40.58 30.05 -14.37
C GLU A 46 -39.27 29.48 -14.90
N ILE A 47 -39.33 28.98 -16.13
CA ILE A 47 -38.21 28.39 -16.86
C ILE A 47 -38.07 29.10 -18.20
N VAL A 48 -36.87 29.59 -18.50
CA VAL A 48 -36.56 30.30 -19.74
C VAL A 48 -35.37 29.63 -20.41
N GLU A 49 -35.62 29.02 -21.58
CA GLU A 49 -34.55 28.50 -22.43
C GLU A 49 -33.88 29.66 -23.18
N LEU A 50 -32.55 29.72 -23.09
CA LEU A 50 -31.70 30.70 -23.76
C LEU A 50 -31.21 30.15 -25.10
N ASP A 51 -30.95 31.04 -26.05
CA ASP A 51 -30.58 30.67 -27.43
C ASP A 51 -29.25 29.89 -27.49
N CYS A 52 -28.40 30.04 -26.46
CA CYS A 52 -27.13 29.33 -26.32
C CYS A 52 -27.24 27.86 -25.82
N GLY A 53 -28.46 27.38 -25.56
CA GLY A 53 -28.74 26.03 -25.05
C GLY A 53 -28.66 25.89 -23.52
N LEU A 54 -28.48 27.00 -22.81
CA LEU A 54 -28.61 27.07 -21.35
C LEU A 54 -30.06 27.34 -20.97
N THR A 55 -30.44 26.95 -19.77
CA THR A 55 -31.78 27.19 -19.22
C THR A 55 -31.67 28.02 -17.95
N ALA A 56 -32.32 29.18 -17.93
CA ALA A 56 -32.50 29.96 -16.72
C ALA A 56 -33.75 29.45 -15.98
N VAL A 57 -33.58 29.10 -14.71
CA VAL A 57 -34.67 28.63 -13.85
C VAL A 57 -34.77 29.57 -12.67
N HIS A 58 -35.97 30.11 -12.46
CA HIS A 58 -36.21 30.92 -11.29
C HIS A 58 -36.40 30.03 -10.06
N THR A 59 -35.70 30.37 -8.98
CA THR A 59 -35.82 29.71 -7.69
C THR A 59 -36.29 30.72 -6.64
N LYS A 60 -36.69 30.25 -5.46
CA LYS A 60 -37.01 31.12 -4.31
C LYS A 60 -35.84 32.01 -3.86
N LEU A 61 -34.62 31.72 -4.30
CA LEU A 61 -33.41 32.48 -4.00
C LEU A 61 -32.98 33.40 -5.17
N GLY A 62 -33.74 33.41 -6.27
CA GLY A 62 -33.45 34.15 -7.50
C GLY A 62 -33.15 33.26 -8.70
N TRP A 63 -32.72 33.89 -9.79
CA TRP A 63 -32.46 33.21 -11.06
C TRP A 63 -31.16 32.40 -11.04
N THR A 64 -31.26 31.13 -11.42
CA THR A 64 -30.13 30.20 -11.56
C THR A 64 -30.02 29.75 -13.02
N ILE A 65 -28.79 29.53 -13.50
CA ILE A 65 -28.56 28.98 -14.84
C ILE A 65 -28.09 27.53 -14.74
N MET A 66 -28.70 26.67 -15.55
CA MET A 66 -28.41 25.25 -15.66
C MET A 66 -28.22 24.85 -17.13
N GLY A 67 -27.53 23.73 -17.36
CA GLY A 67 -27.35 23.16 -18.70
C GLY A 67 -25.95 23.35 -19.29
N THR A 68 -25.80 22.91 -20.55
CA THR A 68 -24.52 22.89 -21.25
C THR A 68 -24.56 23.86 -22.42
N GLN A 69 -23.57 24.73 -22.55
CA GLN A 69 -23.46 25.59 -23.72
C GLN A 69 -23.19 24.73 -24.96
N LYS A 70 -23.93 24.92 -26.05
CA LYS A 70 -23.66 24.28 -27.34
C LYS A 70 -22.39 24.89 -27.96
N ARG A 71 -21.20 24.52 -27.48
CA ARG A 71 -19.91 24.87 -28.10
C ARG A 71 -19.24 23.65 -28.70
N THR A 72 -18.72 23.82 -29.90
CA THR A 72 -17.83 22.88 -30.59
C THR A 72 -16.52 22.74 -29.80
N SER A 73 -16.30 21.55 -29.25
CA SER A 73 -15.00 20.99 -28.81
C SER A 73 -14.02 21.96 -28.12
N SER A 74 -14.09 22.01 -26.79
CA SER A 74 -12.88 22.14 -25.97
C SER A 74 -12.94 21.13 -24.82
N MET A 75 -11.94 20.26 -24.74
CA MET A 75 -11.76 19.32 -23.62
C MET A 75 -11.41 20.13 -22.37
N GLY A 76 -12.42 20.49 -21.58
CA GLY A 76 -12.26 20.78 -20.17
C GLY A 76 -12.53 19.50 -19.38
N ASN A 77 -11.62 19.11 -18.49
CA ASN A 77 -11.85 18.01 -17.55
C ASN A 77 -12.94 18.43 -16.55
N VAL A 78 -14.21 18.25 -16.93
CA VAL A 78 -15.35 18.37 -16.04
C VAL A 78 -15.70 16.97 -15.56
N MET A 79 -15.43 16.70 -14.29
CA MET A 79 -15.90 15.47 -13.64
C MET A 79 -17.39 15.66 -13.32
N THR A 80 -18.25 15.12 -14.18
CA THR A 80 -19.69 15.05 -13.91
C THR A 80 -19.95 13.75 -13.13
N THR A 81 -20.30 13.85 -11.84
CA THR A 81 -20.73 12.68 -11.05
C THR A 81 -22.26 12.67 -11.01
N LEU A 82 -22.87 11.78 -11.80
CA LEU A 82 -24.30 11.46 -11.72
C LEU A 82 -24.48 10.30 -10.73
N SER A 83 -24.94 10.58 -9.51
CA SER A 83 -25.43 9.55 -8.60
C SER A 83 -26.92 9.33 -8.86
N MET A 84 -27.27 8.39 -9.73
CA MET A 84 -28.63 7.86 -9.78
C MET A 84 -28.79 6.85 -8.65
N HIS A 85 -29.87 6.96 -7.89
CA HIS A 85 -30.26 5.97 -6.87
C HIS A 85 -30.51 4.61 -7.54
N CYS A 86 -29.45 3.82 -7.71
CA CYS A 86 -29.55 2.45 -8.17
C CYS A 86 -29.70 1.57 -6.94
N ARG A 87 -30.91 1.06 -6.72
CA ARG A 87 -31.31 0.33 -5.49
C ARG A 87 -30.63 -1.05 -5.33
N SER A 88 -29.56 -1.33 -6.08
CA SER A 88 -28.79 -2.58 -6.02
C SER A 88 -27.41 -2.50 -6.68
N VAL A 89 -26.75 -1.34 -6.69
CA VAL A 89 -25.32 -1.31 -7.08
C VAL A 89 -24.48 -1.45 -5.82
N ASN A 90 -23.68 -2.50 -5.78
CA ASN A 90 -22.67 -2.68 -4.76
C ASN A 90 -21.68 -1.50 -4.86
N LEU A 91 -21.78 -0.54 -3.93
CA LEU A 91 -20.92 0.64 -3.91
C LEU A 91 -19.43 0.26 -3.94
N THR A 92 -19.08 -0.90 -3.36
CA THR A 92 -17.73 -1.44 -3.38
C THR A 92 -17.25 -1.77 -4.78
N GLU A 93 -18.11 -2.25 -5.67
CA GLU A 93 -17.77 -2.52 -7.07
C GLU A 93 -17.62 -1.23 -7.87
N MET A 94 -18.46 -0.21 -7.60
CA MET A 94 -18.40 1.08 -8.31
C MET A 94 -17.12 1.87 -8.01
N TRP A 95 -16.59 1.73 -6.79
CA TRP A 95 -15.32 2.34 -6.36
C TRP A 95 -14.11 1.42 -6.55
N ASP A 96 -14.30 0.21 -7.10
CA ASP A 96 -13.20 -0.66 -7.45
C ASP A 96 -12.44 -0.03 -8.62
N LEU A 97 -11.10 0.03 -8.52
CA LEU A 97 -10.23 0.62 -9.55
C LEU A 97 -10.38 -0.08 -10.91
N GLU A 98 -10.92 -1.29 -10.89
CA GLU A 98 -11.31 -2.11 -12.05
C GLU A 98 -12.48 -1.48 -12.83
N CYS A 99 -13.49 -0.92 -12.15
CA CYS A 99 -14.64 -0.25 -12.78
C CYS A 99 -14.30 1.14 -13.33
N LEU A 100 -13.20 1.74 -12.86
CA LEU A 100 -12.69 3.03 -13.35
C LEU A 100 -11.81 2.91 -14.61
N GLY A 101 -11.67 1.70 -15.17
CA GLY A 101 -10.95 1.46 -16.43
C GLY A 101 -9.42 1.55 -16.32
N MET A 102 -8.87 1.48 -15.10
CA MET A 102 -7.41 1.57 -14.87
C MET A 102 -6.68 0.23 -15.02
N ILE A 103 -7.41 -0.90 -15.04
CA ILE A 103 -6.86 -2.25 -15.18
C ILE A 103 -7.76 -3.06 -16.13
N ASP A 104 -7.15 -3.79 -17.06
CA ASP A 104 -7.89 -4.68 -17.97
C ASP A 104 -8.60 -5.81 -17.19
N PRO A 105 -9.91 -6.06 -17.41
CA PRO A 105 -10.68 -7.08 -16.70
C PRO A 105 -10.11 -8.50 -16.79
N SER A 106 -9.45 -8.85 -17.91
CA SER A 106 -8.80 -10.15 -18.08
C SER A 106 -7.55 -10.29 -17.20
N GLN A 107 -6.81 -9.20 -17.00
CA GLN A 107 -5.68 -9.17 -16.06
C GLN A 107 -6.14 -9.25 -14.61
N SER A 108 -7.28 -8.64 -14.27
CA SER A 108 -7.89 -8.76 -12.93
C SER A 108 -8.33 -10.20 -12.64
N LEU A 109 -9.07 -10.85 -13.54
CA LEU A 109 -9.52 -12.23 -13.36
C LEU A 109 -8.35 -13.21 -13.25
N PHE A 110 -7.29 -13.01 -14.04
CA PHE A 110 -6.06 -13.80 -13.94
C PHE A 110 -5.35 -13.59 -12.60
N ARG A 111 -5.28 -12.33 -12.11
CA ARG A 111 -4.77 -12.03 -10.77
C ARG A 111 -5.63 -12.71 -9.71
N LYS A 112 -6.95 -12.57 -9.73
CA LYS A 112 -7.90 -13.18 -8.78
C LYS A 112 -7.82 -14.72 -8.76
N LYS A 113 -7.67 -15.38 -9.91
CA LYS A 113 -7.51 -16.84 -9.99
C LYS A 113 -6.14 -17.31 -9.49
N ALA A 114 -5.06 -16.62 -9.89
CA ALA A 114 -3.76 -16.87 -9.30
C ALA A 114 -3.83 -16.68 -7.78
N HIS A 115 -4.52 -15.65 -7.28
CA HIS A 115 -4.65 -15.39 -5.84
C HIS A 115 -5.28 -16.55 -5.06
N SER A 116 -6.34 -17.19 -5.57
CA SER A 116 -6.97 -18.32 -4.89
C SER A 116 -6.08 -19.56 -4.85
N GLU A 117 -5.34 -19.83 -5.94
CA GLU A 117 -4.39 -20.94 -6.00
C GLU A 117 -3.24 -20.76 -4.98
N HIS A 118 -2.67 -19.56 -4.86
CA HIS A 118 -1.57 -19.30 -3.90
C HIS A 118 -2.01 -19.36 -2.44
N LEU A 119 -3.23 -18.93 -2.13
CA LEU A 119 -3.78 -19.04 -0.78
C LEU A 119 -4.02 -20.51 -0.38
N ASN A 120 -4.45 -21.34 -1.33
CA ASN A 120 -4.59 -22.78 -1.09
C ASN A 120 -3.22 -23.43 -0.88
N ASP A 121 -2.24 -23.13 -1.73
CA ASP A 121 -0.84 -23.56 -1.57
C ASP A 121 -0.27 -23.17 -0.20
N PHE A 122 -0.52 -21.94 0.25
CA PHE A 122 -0.07 -21.47 1.55
C PHE A 122 -0.74 -22.23 2.69
N ARG A 123 -2.05 -22.47 2.61
CA ARG A 123 -2.79 -23.25 3.61
C ARG A 123 -2.33 -24.71 3.68
N GLU A 124 -2.03 -25.32 2.53
CA GLU A 124 -1.53 -26.69 2.46
C GLU A 124 -0.11 -26.82 3.04
N LYS A 125 0.74 -25.81 2.84
CA LYS A 125 2.13 -25.79 3.33
C LYS A 125 2.25 -25.31 4.78
N LEU A 126 1.17 -24.80 5.37
CA LEU A 126 1.15 -24.34 6.75
C LEU A 126 1.00 -25.53 7.69
N SER A 127 1.97 -25.71 8.59
CA SER A 127 1.95 -26.76 9.59
C SER A 127 2.03 -26.17 10.99
N ILE A 128 1.54 -26.91 11.99
CA ILE A 128 1.69 -26.54 13.40
C ILE A 128 2.70 -27.50 14.01
N LEU A 129 3.80 -26.96 14.49
CA LEU A 129 4.84 -27.72 15.18
C LEU A 129 4.34 -28.21 16.54
N PRO A 130 4.91 -29.30 17.10
CA PRO A 130 4.54 -29.80 18.43
C PRO A 130 4.65 -28.77 19.56
N CYS A 131 5.47 -27.73 19.37
CA CYS A 131 5.63 -26.62 20.30
C CYS A 131 4.52 -25.54 20.20
N GLY A 132 3.49 -25.76 19.37
CA GLY A 132 2.36 -24.84 19.17
C GLY A 132 2.65 -23.67 18.23
N ARG A 133 3.79 -23.67 17.53
CA ARG A 133 4.15 -22.62 16.56
C ARG A 133 3.71 -23.00 15.16
N TYR A 134 3.28 -22.01 14.40
CA TYR A 134 3.05 -22.16 12.97
C TYR A 134 4.39 -22.20 12.24
N GLU A 135 4.55 -23.15 11.34
CA GLU A 135 5.65 -23.23 10.38
C GLU A 135 5.11 -22.98 8.97
N VAL A 136 5.81 -22.12 8.24
CA VAL A 136 5.42 -21.69 6.89
C VAL A 136 6.61 -21.80 5.95
N GLY A 137 6.33 -22.25 4.72
CA GLY A 137 7.28 -22.20 3.62
C GLY A 137 7.33 -20.80 2.99
N LEU A 138 8.47 -20.46 2.39
CA LEU A 138 8.58 -19.24 1.59
C LEU A 138 7.67 -19.36 0.35
N PRO A 139 6.91 -18.31 -0.01
CA PRO A 139 6.00 -18.34 -1.15
C PRO A 139 6.79 -18.21 -2.46
N SER A 140 7.53 -19.26 -2.80
CA SER A 140 8.40 -19.31 -3.96
C SER A 140 7.60 -19.31 -5.27
N LYS A 141 8.03 -18.50 -6.23
CA LYS A 141 7.65 -18.67 -7.64
C LYS A 141 8.25 -19.99 -8.13
N SER A 142 7.56 -20.69 -9.03
CA SER A 142 7.97 -21.98 -9.60
C SER A 142 9.40 -22.01 -10.17
N ASP A 143 9.95 -20.83 -10.47
CA ASP A 143 11.31 -20.54 -10.94
C ASP A 143 12.36 -20.30 -9.83
N SER A 144 12.02 -20.45 -8.55
CA SER A 144 12.95 -20.22 -7.42
C SER A 144 14.20 -21.12 -7.44
N ARG A 145 14.20 -22.17 -8.27
CA ARG A 145 15.37 -23.02 -8.54
C ARG A 145 16.55 -22.28 -9.18
N ASN A 146 16.34 -21.06 -9.69
CA ASN A 146 17.38 -20.23 -10.30
C ASN A 146 18.00 -19.19 -9.34
N LEU A 147 17.58 -19.14 -8.07
CA LEU A 147 18.22 -18.28 -7.09
C LEU A 147 19.60 -18.85 -6.76
N ARG A 148 20.63 -18.27 -7.38
CA ARG A 148 22.03 -18.65 -7.15
C ARG A 148 22.55 -18.01 -5.88
N ASP A 149 23.66 -18.55 -5.38
CA ASP A 149 24.40 -17.89 -4.32
C ASP A 149 24.86 -16.49 -4.75
N ASN A 150 24.86 -15.57 -3.79
CA ASN A 150 25.36 -14.20 -3.88
C ASN A 150 26.39 -13.96 -2.76
N LYS A 151 27.15 -15.00 -2.41
CA LYS A 151 27.98 -15.06 -1.20
C LYS A 151 29.04 -13.97 -1.19
N GLU A 152 29.76 -13.81 -2.31
CA GLU A 152 30.82 -12.81 -2.47
C GLU A 152 30.29 -11.39 -2.32
N LEU A 153 29.17 -11.06 -3.00
CA LEU A 153 28.50 -9.77 -2.89
C LEU A 153 28.09 -9.47 -1.44
N SER A 154 27.53 -10.45 -0.75
CA SER A 154 27.10 -10.30 0.63
C SER A 154 28.30 -10.13 1.58
N TRP A 155 29.40 -10.86 1.35
CA TRP A 155 30.62 -10.76 2.14
C TRP A 155 31.32 -9.41 1.99
N GLU A 156 31.46 -8.88 0.76
CA GLU A 156 32.05 -7.55 0.56
C GLU A 156 31.25 -6.45 1.28
N ARG A 157 29.91 -6.55 1.26
CA ARG A 157 29.04 -5.61 1.98
C ARG A 157 29.19 -5.77 3.49
N HIS A 158 29.31 -7.00 3.96
CA HIS A 158 29.55 -7.34 5.36
C HIS A 158 30.85 -6.74 5.89
N GLU A 159 31.98 -6.96 5.21
CA GLU A 159 33.28 -6.42 5.64
C GLU A 159 33.25 -4.89 5.76
N LYS A 160 32.64 -4.21 4.79
CA LYS A 160 32.48 -2.75 4.81
C LYS A 160 31.61 -2.30 5.98
N MET A 161 30.56 -3.05 6.30
CA MET A 161 29.66 -2.78 7.43
C MET A 161 30.38 -2.98 8.76
N VAL A 162 31.10 -4.09 8.95
CA VAL A 162 31.88 -4.39 10.17
C VAL A 162 32.95 -3.32 10.40
N LYS A 163 33.75 -2.98 9.38
CA LYS A 163 34.77 -1.91 9.47
C LYS A 163 34.15 -0.58 9.90
N ARG A 164 33.01 -0.20 9.32
CA ARG A 164 32.27 1.03 9.67
C ARG A 164 31.74 1.00 11.10
N MET A 165 31.23 -0.13 11.56
CA MET A 165 30.68 -0.28 12.92
C MET A 165 31.76 -0.25 13.99
N LYS A 166 32.91 -0.87 13.73
CA LYS A 166 34.09 -0.77 14.59
C LYS A 166 34.57 0.67 14.74
N ALA A 167 34.70 1.39 13.62
CA ALA A 167 35.11 2.79 13.63
C ALA A 167 34.15 3.70 14.41
N ARG A 168 32.87 3.31 14.54
CA ARG A 168 31.86 4.04 15.30
C ARG A 168 31.67 3.54 16.74
N GLY A 169 32.31 2.43 17.12
CA GLY A 169 32.19 1.85 18.46
C GLY A 169 30.90 1.07 18.73
N PHE A 170 30.05 0.81 17.72
CA PHE A 170 28.74 0.15 17.90
C PHE A 170 28.74 -1.34 17.58
N LEU A 171 29.90 -1.96 17.30
CA LEU A 171 29.94 -3.36 16.87
C LEU A 171 29.43 -4.32 17.95
N CYS A 172 29.85 -4.14 19.21
CA CYS A 172 29.44 -4.99 20.32
C CYS A 172 27.92 -4.91 20.56
N ASP A 173 27.37 -3.70 20.65
CA ASP A 173 25.91 -3.48 20.77
C ASP A 173 25.12 -4.14 19.62
N TYR A 174 25.73 -4.19 18.43
CA TYR A 174 25.11 -4.85 17.29
C TYR A 174 25.18 -6.37 17.39
N GLN A 175 26.30 -6.92 17.86
CA GLN A 175 26.48 -8.36 18.12
C GLN A 175 25.51 -8.88 19.17
N GLU A 176 25.29 -8.14 20.27
CA GLU A 176 24.36 -8.52 21.34
C GLU A 176 22.94 -8.78 20.82
N ILE A 177 22.50 -8.06 19.77
CA ILE A 177 21.20 -8.30 19.13
C ILE A 177 21.15 -9.69 18.49
N PHE A 178 22.23 -10.12 17.84
CA PHE A 178 22.29 -11.45 17.22
C PHE A 178 22.44 -12.55 18.27
N ASP A 179 23.18 -12.31 19.34
CA ASP A 179 23.31 -13.25 20.46
C ASP A 179 21.95 -13.48 21.15
N ASP A 180 21.19 -12.41 21.32
CA ASP A 180 19.80 -12.46 21.78
C ASP A 180 18.91 -13.25 20.81
N TRP A 181 19.09 -13.05 19.50
CA TRP A 181 18.32 -13.78 18.49
C TRP A 181 18.65 -15.26 18.46
N GLU A 182 19.91 -15.63 18.64
CA GLU A 182 20.34 -17.02 18.73
C GLU A 182 19.80 -17.68 20.00
N ARG A 183 19.90 -17.01 21.15
CA ARG A 183 19.34 -17.48 22.43
C ARG A 183 17.84 -17.72 22.32
N LEU A 184 17.12 -16.83 21.65
CA LEU A 184 15.68 -16.94 21.40
C LEU A 184 15.33 -17.93 20.29
N LYS A 185 16.30 -18.59 19.64
CA LYS A 185 16.11 -19.49 18.49
C LYS A 185 15.37 -18.84 17.32
N ILE A 186 15.62 -17.55 17.11
CA ILE A 186 15.18 -16.78 15.94
C ILE A 186 16.14 -17.04 14.76
N ILE A 187 17.42 -17.18 15.07
CA ILE A 187 18.49 -17.56 14.15
C ILE A 187 19.24 -18.78 14.69
N GLU A 188 19.95 -19.48 13.83
CA GLU A 188 20.86 -20.57 14.18
C GLU A 188 22.13 -20.51 13.34
N ARG A 189 23.25 -20.96 13.90
CA ARG A 189 24.48 -21.16 13.14
C ARG A 189 24.29 -22.29 12.13
N VAL A 190 24.75 -22.09 10.89
CA VAL A 190 24.68 -23.12 9.86
C VAL A 190 25.72 -24.21 10.17
N PRO A 191 25.33 -25.49 10.28
CA PRO A 191 26.25 -26.60 10.49
C PRO A 191 27.30 -26.73 9.37
N GLU A 192 28.52 -27.17 9.69
CA GLU A 192 29.62 -27.27 8.72
C GLU A 192 29.32 -28.20 7.54
N ASN A 193 28.55 -29.25 7.77
CA ASN A 193 28.08 -30.18 6.73
C ASN A 193 27.11 -29.52 5.74
N GLU A 194 26.40 -28.48 6.14
CA GLU A 194 25.41 -27.76 5.31
C GLU A 194 26.02 -26.54 4.59
N LEU A 195 27.24 -26.14 4.96
CA LEU A 195 27.93 -25.01 4.32
C LEU A 195 28.20 -25.24 2.83
N LYS A 196 28.34 -26.50 2.41
CA LYS A 196 28.59 -26.90 1.01
C LYS A 196 27.32 -26.95 0.15
N ASN A 197 26.15 -26.64 0.71
CA ASN A 197 24.90 -26.66 -0.04
C ASN A 197 24.90 -25.58 -1.14
N GLU A 198 24.84 -26.01 -2.40
CA GLU A 198 24.82 -25.12 -3.57
C GLU A 198 23.50 -24.35 -3.72
N LYS A 199 22.42 -24.82 -3.06
CA LYS A 199 21.11 -24.15 -3.07
C LYS A 199 20.97 -23.27 -1.84
N CYS A 200 21.72 -22.17 -1.80
CA CYS A 200 21.63 -21.20 -0.73
C CYS A 200 21.69 -19.75 -1.24
N HIS A 201 21.23 -18.81 -0.41
CA HIS A 201 21.27 -17.39 -0.69
C HIS A 201 21.59 -16.62 0.59
N TYR A 202 22.37 -15.54 0.46
CA TYR A 202 22.83 -14.71 1.57
C TYR A 202 22.11 -13.36 1.57
N LEU A 203 21.63 -12.96 2.74
CA LEU A 203 20.98 -11.68 2.99
C LEU A 203 22.01 -10.72 3.59
N PRO A 204 22.56 -9.78 2.80
CA PRO A 204 23.38 -8.74 3.37
C PRO A 204 22.52 -7.90 4.32
N HIS A 205 23.09 -7.52 5.45
CA HIS A 205 22.40 -6.74 6.46
C HIS A 205 23.20 -5.52 6.88
N ARG A 206 22.48 -4.50 7.37
CA ARG A 206 23.07 -3.26 7.86
C ARG A 206 22.35 -2.77 9.12
N PRO A 207 23.06 -2.11 10.03
CA PRO A 207 22.46 -1.48 11.19
C PRO A 207 21.77 -0.17 10.81
N VAL A 208 20.53 -0.01 11.24
CA VAL A 208 19.84 1.28 11.31
C VAL A 208 19.90 1.76 12.76
N ILE A 209 20.63 2.84 12.99
CA ILE A 209 20.88 3.42 14.31
C ILE A 209 19.96 4.62 14.47
N LYS A 210 19.08 4.59 15.46
CA LYS A 210 18.29 5.75 15.89
C LYS A 210 18.80 6.22 17.25
N MET A 211 19.33 7.44 17.29
CA MET A 211 19.72 8.10 18.53
C MET A 211 18.51 8.83 19.10
N GLN A 212 18.07 8.42 20.29
CA GLN A 212 17.13 9.16 21.11
C GLN A 212 17.91 9.86 22.24
N ILE A 213 17.29 10.84 22.90
CA ILE A 213 17.95 11.69 23.93
C ILE A 213 18.62 10.84 25.02
N GLU A 214 18.04 9.67 25.35
CA GLU A 214 18.48 8.81 26.46
C GLU A 214 18.96 7.42 26.02
N THR A 215 18.64 6.97 24.80
CA THR A 215 18.94 5.61 24.35
C THR A 215 19.34 5.54 22.87
N ILE A 216 20.23 4.60 22.55
CA ILE A 216 20.60 4.28 21.17
C ILE A 216 19.88 2.99 20.79
N LYS A 217 19.02 3.05 19.78
CA LYS A 217 18.29 1.89 19.27
C LYS A 217 18.89 1.45 17.94
N ILE A 218 19.55 0.30 17.95
CA ILE A 218 20.11 -0.34 16.74
C ILE A 218 19.13 -1.40 16.24
N ARG A 219 18.89 -1.43 14.93
CA ARG A 219 18.04 -2.46 14.29
C ARG A 219 18.77 -3.06 13.08
N PRO A 220 18.98 -4.38 13.03
CA PRO A 220 19.42 -5.04 11.81
C PRO A 220 18.35 -4.92 10.72
N VAL A 221 18.75 -4.51 9.52
CA VAL A 221 17.91 -4.51 8.33
C VAL A 221 18.59 -5.36 7.28
N PHE A 222 17.88 -6.38 6.80
CA PHE A 222 18.34 -7.27 5.73
C PHE A 222 17.91 -6.71 4.38
N ASP A 223 18.63 -7.06 3.33
CA ASP A 223 18.37 -6.63 1.96
C ASP A 223 18.14 -7.87 1.09
N ALA A 224 16.89 -8.33 1.00
CA ALA A 224 16.50 -9.45 0.12
C ALA A 224 16.34 -9.03 -1.35
N SER A 225 16.56 -7.75 -1.64
CA SER A 225 16.65 -7.21 -3.00
C SER A 225 18.09 -7.21 -3.53
N ALA A 226 19.08 -7.57 -2.70
CA ALA A 226 20.45 -7.69 -3.12
C ALA A 226 20.63 -8.84 -4.12
N SER A 227 21.05 -8.52 -5.34
CA SER A 227 21.46 -9.49 -6.35
C SER A 227 22.66 -8.99 -7.14
N GLU A 228 23.36 -9.93 -7.78
CA GLU A 228 24.37 -9.61 -8.77
C GLU A 228 23.74 -9.18 -10.10
N LYS A 229 24.52 -8.48 -10.93
CA LYS A 229 24.06 -7.99 -12.23
C LYS A 229 23.57 -9.14 -13.11
N GLY A 230 22.30 -9.10 -13.48
CA GLY A 230 21.66 -10.12 -14.33
C GLY A 230 21.18 -11.37 -13.60
N LYS A 231 21.33 -11.46 -12.27
CA LYS A 231 20.76 -12.55 -11.45
C LYS A 231 19.52 -12.06 -10.69
N PRO A 232 18.49 -12.91 -10.48
CA PRO A 232 17.33 -12.57 -9.67
C PRO A 232 17.72 -12.41 -8.20
N SER A 233 17.05 -11.51 -7.48
CA SER A 233 17.15 -11.43 -6.02
C SER A 233 16.13 -12.35 -5.35
N LEU A 234 16.26 -12.59 -4.04
CA LEU A 234 15.28 -13.35 -3.28
C LEU A 234 13.86 -12.77 -3.46
N ASN A 235 13.67 -11.45 -3.34
CA ASN A 235 12.37 -10.81 -3.57
C ASN A 235 11.81 -11.04 -4.99
N HIS A 236 12.66 -11.17 -6.02
CA HIS A 236 12.20 -11.51 -7.37
C HIS A 236 11.66 -12.94 -7.44
N CYS A 237 12.27 -13.87 -6.70
CA CYS A 237 11.88 -15.27 -6.63
C CYS A 237 10.69 -15.54 -5.71
N LEU A 238 10.32 -14.60 -4.84
CA LEU A 238 9.16 -14.72 -3.95
C LEU A 238 7.91 -14.07 -4.57
N PHE A 239 6.75 -14.66 -4.30
CA PHE A 239 5.48 -13.98 -4.49
C PHE A 239 5.33 -12.91 -3.41
N LYS A 240 5.02 -11.69 -3.84
CA LYS A 240 4.74 -10.56 -2.96
C LYS A 240 3.54 -10.79 -2.03
N GLY A 241 2.75 -11.82 -2.30
CA GLY A 241 1.50 -12.10 -1.61
C GLY A 241 0.41 -11.09 -1.96
N ILE A 242 -0.79 -11.36 -1.47
CA ILE A 242 -1.90 -10.41 -1.53
C ILE A 242 -1.81 -9.44 -0.36
N ASN A 243 -2.25 -8.19 -0.57
CA ASN A 243 -2.38 -7.26 0.54
C ASN A 243 -3.59 -7.65 1.38
N LEU A 244 -3.34 -8.35 2.48
CA LEU A 244 -4.36 -8.73 3.48
C LEU A 244 -4.61 -7.62 4.52
N ILE A 245 -3.91 -6.49 4.41
CA ILE A 245 -4.12 -5.36 5.32
C ILE A 245 -5.44 -4.72 4.94
N GLU A 246 -6.41 -4.83 5.84
CA GLU A 246 -7.69 -4.15 5.71
C GLU A 246 -7.51 -2.63 5.72
N PRO A 247 -8.31 -1.87 4.95
CA PRO A 247 -8.30 -0.42 5.00
C PRO A 247 -8.54 0.08 6.43
N ILE A 248 -7.70 1.02 6.87
CA ILE A 248 -7.81 1.62 8.21
C ILE A 248 -9.22 2.18 8.49
N PRO A 249 -9.91 2.85 7.55
CA PRO A 249 -11.28 3.32 7.78
C PRO A 249 -12.24 2.19 8.17
N ASP A 250 -12.20 1.05 7.46
CA ASP A 250 -13.06 -0.10 7.73
C ASP A 250 -12.80 -0.68 9.14
N VAL A 251 -11.52 -0.73 9.54
CA VAL A 251 -11.12 -1.17 10.89
C VAL A 251 -11.65 -0.21 11.96
N ILE A 252 -11.56 1.10 11.73
CA ILE A 252 -12.04 2.13 12.66
C ILE A 252 -13.57 2.08 12.79
N ASP A 253 -14.30 1.94 11.69
CA ASP A 253 -15.77 1.90 11.71
C ASP A 253 -16.29 0.69 12.50
N ARG A 254 -15.68 -0.48 12.31
CA ARG A 254 -16.00 -1.67 13.11
C ARG A 254 -15.62 -1.49 14.58
N PHE A 255 -14.47 -0.88 14.86
CA PHE A 255 -14.05 -0.59 16.24
C PHE A 255 -15.05 0.33 16.96
N ARG A 256 -15.68 1.27 16.23
CA ARG A 256 -16.68 2.21 16.76
C ARG A 256 -18.10 1.65 16.83
N THR A 257 -18.34 0.45 16.31
CA THR A 257 -19.68 -0.18 16.29
C THR A 257 -20.17 -0.56 17.69
N TYR A 258 -19.25 -0.87 18.60
CA TYR A 258 -19.56 -1.29 19.97
C TYR A 258 -19.15 -0.23 20.99
N LEU A 259 -19.84 -0.23 22.14
CA LEU A 259 -19.61 0.75 23.22
C LEU A 259 -18.21 0.62 23.86
N ILE A 260 -17.64 -0.59 23.86
CA ILE A 260 -16.35 -0.89 24.50
C ILE A 260 -15.42 -1.50 23.43
N GLY A 261 -14.29 -0.83 23.20
CA GLY A 261 -13.23 -1.32 22.32
C GLY A 261 -12.02 -1.78 23.11
N LEU A 262 -11.44 -2.93 22.72
CA LEU A 262 -10.18 -3.44 23.26
C LEU A 262 -9.08 -3.26 22.21
N SER A 263 -7.92 -2.77 22.66
CA SER A 263 -6.74 -2.62 21.82
C SER A 263 -5.53 -3.17 22.57
N GLY A 264 -4.62 -3.82 21.84
CA GLY A 264 -3.40 -4.38 22.38
C GLY A 264 -2.34 -4.51 21.28
N ASP A 265 -1.08 -4.30 21.65
CA ASP A 265 0.06 -4.53 20.77
C ASP A 265 0.67 -5.90 21.05
N ILE A 266 0.85 -6.71 20.01
CA ILE A 266 1.48 -8.02 20.12
C ILE A 266 2.97 -7.83 19.86
N GLU A 267 3.74 -7.78 20.93
CA GLU A 267 5.19 -7.65 20.82
C GLU A 267 5.75 -8.80 19.98
N LYS A 268 6.48 -8.45 18.91
CA LYS A 268 7.19 -9.41 18.04
C LYS A 268 6.28 -10.49 17.41
N ALA A 269 5.06 -10.13 17.02
CA ALA A 269 4.09 -11.05 16.39
C ALA A 269 4.69 -11.95 15.28
N PHE A 270 5.56 -11.41 14.42
CA PHE A 270 6.18 -12.17 13.33
C PHE A 270 7.14 -13.27 13.80
N LEU A 271 7.71 -13.16 15.00
CA LEU A 271 8.60 -14.17 15.58
C LEU A 271 7.83 -15.39 16.13
N LEU A 272 6.50 -15.43 16.02
CA LEU A 272 5.72 -16.65 16.25
C LEU A 272 5.80 -17.61 15.06
N LEU A 273 6.08 -17.11 13.85
CA LEU A 273 6.14 -17.90 12.64
C LEU A 273 7.54 -18.49 12.43
N SER A 274 7.61 -19.83 12.39
CA SER A 274 8.79 -20.57 11.99
C SER A 274 8.88 -20.66 10.46
N VAL A 275 10.10 -20.64 9.94
CA VAL A 275 10.39 -20.90 8.52
C VAL A 275 10.66 -22.38 8.34
N ALA A 276 10.02 -22.99 7.35
CA ALA A 276 10.25 -24.39 6.97
C ALA A 276 11.74 -24.64 6.72
N ASN A 277 12.28 -25.76 7.22
CA ASN A 277 13.72 -26.04 7.22
C ASN A 277 14.37 -25.90 5.82
N GLN A 278 13.71 -26.45 4.81
CA GLN A 278 14.16 -26.39 3.40
C GLN A 278 14.35 -24.96 2.86
N ASP A 279 13.61 -23.98 3.40
CA ASP A 279 13.62 -22.61 2.91
C ASP A 279 14.58 -21.71 3.70
N ARG A 280 15.07 -22.16 4.87
CA ARG A 280 16.02 -21.40 5.70
C ARG A 280 17.35 -21.16 5.00
N GLU A 281 17.69 -22.01 4.04
CA GLU A 281 18.92 -21.89 3.25
C GLU A 281 18.96 -20.65 2.36
N PHE A 282 17.82 -20.06 2.07
CA PHE A 282 17.72 -18.79 1.32
C PHE A 282 17.79 -17.56 2.23
N LEU A 283 17.82 -17.77 3.55
CA LEU A 283 17.83 -16.74 4.59
C LEU A 283 19.15 -16.76 5.37
N ARG A 284 20.25 -17.19 4.75
CA ARG A 284 21.59 -17.17 5.36
C ARG A 284 22.10 -15.74 5.45
N PHE A 285 22.98 -15.46 6.39
CA PHE A 285 23.69 -14.19 6.53
C PHE A 285 24.99 -14.38 7.32
N PHE A 286 25.86 -13.37 7.31
CA PHE A 286 27.12 -13.39 8.05
C PHE A 286 26.94 -12.76 9.43
N TYR A 287 27.43 -13.39 10.48
CA TYR A 287 27.44 -12.80 11.82
C TYR A 287 28.40 -11.59 11.86
N PRO A 288 28.04 -10.46 12.52
CA PRO A 288 28.81 -9.21 12.53
C PRO A 288 30.15 -9.32 13.26
N CYS A 289 31.10 -10.03 12.67
CA CYS A 289 32.48 -10.22 13.11
C CYS A 289 33.41 -10.25 11.89
N ASP A 290 34.73 -10.31 12.12
CA ASP A 290 35.72 -10.44 11.03
C ASP A 290 35.81 -11.85 10.47
N GLU A 291 35.28 -12.83 11.20
CA GLU A 291 35.25 -14.22 10.79
C GLU A 291 34.05 -14.51 9.89
N GLU A 292 34.20 -15.50 9.01
CA GLU A 292 33.16 -15.91 8.08
C GLU A 292 32.16 -16.86 8.75
N LEU A 293 31.52 -16.39 9.82
CA LEU A 293 30.51 -17.16 10.54
C LEU A 293 29.14 -16.99 9.88
N ILE A 294 28.56 -18.10 9.42
CA ILE A 294 27.30 -18.11 8.69
C ILE A 294 26.16 -18.57 9.60
N TYR A 295 25.12 -17.75 9.66
CA TYR A 295 23.86 -18.01 10.38
C TYR A 295 22.70 -18.01 9.39
N ARG A 296 21.54 -18.53 9.80
CA ARG A 296 20.30 -18.47 9.04
C ARG A 296 19.10 -18.16 9.93
N HIS A 297 18.06 -17.58 9.35
CA HIS A 297 16.80 -17.34 10.05
C HIS A 297 15.99 -18.64 10.19
N CYS A 298 15.58 -18.95 11.42
CA CYS A 298 14.63 -20.01 11.73
C CYS A 298 13.18 -19.49 11.79
N ARG A 299 13.01 -18.17 11.92
CA ARG A 299 11.72 -17.50 12.10
C ARG A 299 11.58 -16.34 11.15
N VAL A 300 10.34 -15.95 10.86
CA VAL A 300 10.05 -14.86 9.92
C VAL A 300 10.49 -13.53 10.54
N VAL A 301 11.43 -12.87 9.86
CA VAL A 301 11.90 -11.52 10.20
C VAL A 301 11.65 -10.63 8.99
N LEU A 302 10.68 -9.72 9.10
CA LEU A 302 10.18 -8.91 7.97
C LEU A 302 11.11 -7.79 7.49
N TRP A 303 12.26 -7.56 8.14
CA TRP A 303 13.12 -6.44 7.79
C TRP A 303 13.91 -6.73 6.52
N GLY A 304 13.26 -6.63 5.34
CA GLY A 304 13.92 -6.73 4.03
C GLY A 304 13.35 -7.73 3.06
N ILE A 305 12.47 -8.62 3.49
CA ILE A 305 11.79 -9.62 2.66
C ILE A 305 10.41 -9.06 2.32
N LEU A 306 10.12 -8.96 1.00
CA LEU A 306 8.97 -8.36 0.28
C LEU A 306 9.36 -7.21 -0.65
#